data_AF-A0A3M2AN48-F1
#
_entry.id   AF-A0A3M2AN48-F1
#
_cell.length_a   1.000
_cell.length_b   1.000
_cell.length_c   1.000
_cell.angle_alpha   90.00
_cell.angle_beta   90.00
_cell.angle_gamma   90.00
#
_symmetry.space_group_name_H-M   'P 1'
#
loop_
_entity.id
_entity.type
_entity.pdbx_description
1 polymer ?
#
loop_
_entity_poly.entity_id
_entity_poly.type
_entity_poly.pdbx_seq_one_letter_code
_entity_poly.pdbx_strand_id
1 'polypeptide(L)'
;MKRGAFMVMLLVSPLITLSKPKAQEQDFEFIVEKYINESFQSVPGYPGVNLGLSQDYSQRICSKYRDKLPDKTFKKVAELEKASIKYPSYFKGDWMVIMEKGDWKRVEGLVKSGRGFRAGKLQTDPDNVKAFANCQACHMLEKKELVGGNFGPPLTNYGKTRGITPEVIKYTYEKIYNSWAYVPCSSMPRYGSKGLLSPEQIADLVHYLLSPESPINKD
;
A
#
# COMPACT_ATOMS: atom_id res chain seq x y z
N MET A 1 60.71 6.09 -67.57
CA MET A 1 59.36 6.13 -66.96
C MET A 1 59.31 5.11 -65.82
N LYS A 2 59.46 5.55 -64.56
CA LYS A 2 59.37 4.69 -63.38
C LYS A 2 57.99 4.87 -62.76
N ARG A 3 57.16 3.83 -62.74
CA ARG A 3 55.84 3.82 -62.07
C ARG A 3 56.05 3.40 -60.62
N GLY A 4 55.87 4.33 -59.68
CA GLY A 4 55.84 4.03 -58.24
C GLY A 4 54.46 3.53 -57.84
N ALA A 5 54.42 2.38 -57.17
CA ALA A 5 53.21 1.86 -56.54
C ALA A 5 53.04 2.51 -55.16
N PHE A 6 51.99 3.29 -54.97
CA PHE A 6 51.58 3.80 -53.66
C PHE A 6 50.74 2.71 -52.97
N MET A 7 51.30 2.14 -51.90
CA MET A 7 50.62 1.19 -51.03
C MET A 7 49.83 1.97 -49.98
N VAL A 8 48.50 1.99 -50.13
CA VAL A 8 47.59 2.61 -49.15
C VAL A 8 47.46 1.66 -47.95
N MET A 9 48.03 2.05 -46.82
CA MET A 9 47.94 1.34 -45.56
C MET A 9 46.60 1.69 -44.88
N LEU A 10 45.61 0.80 -44.99
CA LEU A 10 44.34 0.90 -44.26
C LEU A 10 44.59 0.60 -42.78
N LEU A 11 44.63 1.65 -41.97
CA LEU A 11 44.61 1.56 -40.50
C LEU A 11 43.21 1.14 -40.05
N VAL A 12 43.07 -0.12 -39.65
CA VAL A 12 41.86 -0.64 -38.99
C VAL A 12 41.93 -0.23 -37.52
N SER A 13 41.27 0.86 -37.14
CA SER A 13 41.08 1.23 -35.73
C SER A 13 40.13 0.25 -35.06
N PRO A 14 40.50 -0.39 -33.93
CA PRO A 14 39.57 -1.23 -33.19
C PRO A 14 38.52 -0.34 -32.53
N LEU A 15 37.26 -0.53 -32.92
CA LEU A 15 36.10 -0.02 -32.18
C LEU A 15 36.09 -0.72 -30.81
N ILE A 16 36.62 -0.06 -29.78
CA ILE A 16 36.45 -0.48 -28.39
C ILE A 16 34.99 -0.19 -28.04
N THR A 17 34.15 -1.21 -28.12
CA THR A 17 32.79 -1.16 -27.58
C THR A 17 32.90 -1.01 -26.06
N LEU A 18 32.67 0.20 -25.56
CA LEU A 18 32.59 0.49 -24.14
C LEU A 18 31.30 -0.15 -23.59
N SER A 19 31.33 -1.44 -23.29
CA SER A 19 30.26 -2.10 -22.54
C SER A 19 30.24 -1.49 -21.14
N LYS A 20 29.24 -0.66 -20.84
CA LYS A 20 29.01 -0.20 -19.47
C LYS A 20 28.93 -1.43 -18.56
N PRO A 21 29.74 -1.52 -17.49
CA PRO A 21 29.59 -2.60 -16.54
C PRO A 21 28.18 -2.53 -15.99
N LYS A 22 27.42 -3.61 -16.16
CA LYS A 22 26.14 -3.82 -15.52
C LYS A 22 26.47 -3.98 -14.04
N ALA A 23 26.59 -2.87 -13.31
CA ALA A 23 26.68 -2.88 -11.86
C ALA A 23 25.58 -3.84 -11.38
N GLN A 24 26.02 -4.90 -10.72
CA GLN A 24 25.23 -6.11 -10.55
C GLN A 24 24.03 -5.74 -9.68
N GLU A 25 22.81 -5.96 -10.16
CA GLU A 25 21.57 -5.55 -9.48
C GLU A 25 21.48 -6.11 -8.04
N GLN A 26 22.16 -7.24 -7.79
CA GLN A 26 22.37 -7.83 -6.46
C GLN A 26 23.27 -7.01 -5.53
N ASP A 27 24.29 -6.32 -6.06
CA ASP A 27 25.12 -5.42 -5.25
C ASP A 27 24.31 -4.23 -4.75
N PHE A 28 23.36 -3.72 -5.55
CA PHE A 28 22.53 -2.59 -5.15
C PHE A 28 21.55 -2.94 -4.02
N GLU A 29 20.81 -4.07 -4.13
CA GLU A 29 19.88 -4.50 -3.07
C GLU A 29 20.63 -4.75 -1.76
N PHE A 30 21.80 -5.41 -1.82
CA PHE A 30 22.66 -5.65 -0.66
C PHE A 30 23.15 -4.35 -0.01
N ILE A 31 23.65 -3.40 -0.82
CA ILE A 31 24.13 -2.11 -0.32
C ILE A 31 22.98 -1.33 0.34
N VAL A 32 21.79 -1.32 -0.27
CA VAL A 32 20.61 -0.63 0.29
C VAL A 32 20.18 -1.26 1.62
N GLU A 33 20.06 -2.59 1.69
CA GLU A 33 19.72 -3.30 2.93
C GLU A 33 20.75 -2.99 4.04
N LYS A 34 22.05 -3.00 3.70
CA LYS A 34 23.12 -2.61 4.62
C LYS A 34 22.93 -1.20 5.15
N TYR A 35 22.75 -0.20 4.28
CA TYR A 35 22.58 1.19 4.69
C TYR A 35 21.33 1.39 5.56
N ILE A 36 20.22 0.71 5.27
CA ILE A 36 19.01 0.78 6.10
C ILE A 36 19.32 0.27 7.52
N ASN A 37 19.95 -0.90 7.64
CA ASN A 37 20.26 -1.49 8.93
C ASN A 37 21.26 -0.65 9.74
N GLU A 38 22.24 -0.04 9.07
CA GLU A 38 23.23 0.82 9.73
C GLU A 38 22.67 2.19 10.12
N SER A 39 21.69 2.72 9.38
CA SER A 39 21.13 4.07 9.61
C SER A 39 20.05 4.09 10.68
N PHE A 40 19.25 3.02 10.80
CA PHE A 40 18.07 2.97 11.66
C PHE A 40 18.29 2.08 12.89
N GLN A 41 19.29 2.44 13.70
CA GLN A 41 19.64 1.70 14.92
C GLN A 41 18.69 2.03 16.08
N SER A 42 18.45 1.06 16.95
CA SER A 42 17.69 1.24 18.19
C SER A 42 18.36 2.26 19.12
N VAL A 43 17.63 3.31 19.50
CA VAL A 43 18.12 4.37 20.40
C VAL A 43 17.85 3.97 21.86
N PRO A 44 18.83 4.05 22.78
CA PRO A 44 18.61 3.83 24.21
C PRO A 44 17.49 4.74 24.76
N GLY A 45 16.58 4.17 25.55
CA GLY A 45 15.37 4.86 26.05
C GLY A 45 14.15 4.79 25.13
N TYR A 46 14.31 4.22 23.93
CA TYR A 46 13.22 3.87 23.00
C TYR A 46 13.29 2.36 22.70
N PRO A 47 12.94 1.49 23.67
CA PRO A 47 13.06 0.05 23.50
C PRO A 47 12.20 -0.43 22.33
N GLY A 48 12.86 -1.02 21.34
CA GLY A 48 12.25 -1.94 20.37
C GLY A 48 10.98 -1.45 19.67
N VAL A 49 10.99 -0.23 19.14
CA VAL A 49 10.02 0.07 18.07
C VAL A 49 10.35 -0.90 16.94
N ASN A 50 9.44 -1.82 16.61
CA ASN A 50 9.53 -2.53 15.34
C ASN A 50 9.37 -1.47 14.25
N LEU A 51 10.50 -0.93 13.77
CA LEU A 51 10.55 0.12 12.75
C LEU A 51 10.01 -0.35 11.38
N GLY A 52 9.63 -1.64 11.26
CA GLY A 52 9.11 -2.18 10.01
C GLY A 52 10.13 -2.19 8.88
N LEU A 53 11.43 -2.24 9.21
CA LEU A 53 12.52 -2.20 8.21
C LEU A 53 12.58 -3.47 7.35
N SER A 54 12.03 -4.58 7.86
CA SER A 54 11.93 -5.81 7.10
C SER A 54 10.76 -5.72 6.12
N GLN A 55 11.08 -5.79 4.82
CA GLN A 55 10.09 -5.90 3.76
C GLN A 55 9.61 -7.35 3.64
N ASP A 56 8.30 -7.54 3.59
CA ASP A 56 7.75 -8.82 3.11
C ASP A 56 8.04 -9.03 1.61
N TYR A 57 7.73 -10.24 1.13
CA TYR A 57 7.92 -10.59 -0.28
C TYR A 57 7.29 -9.56 -1.23
N SER A 58 6.03 -9.19 -0.99
CA SER A 58 5.30 -8.30 -1.89
C SER A 58 5.90 -6.89 -1.87
N GLN A 59 6.28 -6.35 -0.71
CA GLN A 59 6.94 -5.05 -0.58
C GLN A 59 8.27 -5.02 -1.34
N ARG A 60 9.11 -6.04 -1.13
CA ARG A 60 10.41 -6.17 -1.83
C ARG A 60 10.21 -6.20 -3.34
N ILE A 61 9.23 -6.96 -3.81
CA ILE A 61 8.92 -7.07 -5.23
C ILE A 61 8.38 -5.75 -5.80
N CYS A 62 7.48 -5.06 -5.09
CA CYS A 62 6.99 -3.74 -5.50
C CYS A 62 8.14 -2.73 -5.59
N SER A 63 9.05 -2.70 -4.60
CA SER A 63 10.25 -1.85 -4.63
C SER A 63 11.17 -2.18 -5.81
N LYS A 64 11.47 -3.48 -6.03
CA LYS A 64 12.33 -3.94 -7.13
C LYS A 64 11.80 -3.52 -8.49
N TYR A 65 10.50 -3.71 -8.74
CA TYR A 65 9.87 -3.39 -10.02
C TYR A 65 9.36 -1.95 -10.12
N ARG A 66 9.55 -1.11 -9.08
CA ARG A 66 8.99 0.24 -8.98
C ARG A 66 7.50 0.24 -9.32
N ASP A 67 6.78 -0.68 -8.69
CA ASP A 67 5.34 -0.92 -8.83
C ASP A 67 4.87 -1.37 -10.22
N LYS A 68 5.79 -1.65 -11.16
CA LYS A 68 5.50 -2.12 -12.53
C LYS A 68 5.80 -3.62 -12.67
N LEU A 69 4.98 -4.45 -12.04
CA LEU A 69 5.20 -5.90 -12.02
C LEU A 69 4.92 -6.56 -13.38
N PRO A 70 5.74 -7.56 -13.79
CA PRO A 70 5.38 -8.47 -14.88
C PRO A 70 4.12 -9.29 -14.53
N ASP A 71 3.32 -9.67 -15.52
CA ASP A 71 2.01 -10.34 -15.34
C ASP A 71 2.04 -11.53 -14.38
N LYS A 72 3.04 -12.42 -14.51
CA LYS A 72 3.17 -13.59 -13.63
C LYS A 72 3.41 -13.18 -12.19
N THR A 73 4.24 -12.17 -11.97
CA THR A 73 4.55 -11.64 -10.63
C THR A 73 3.34 -10.89 -10.05
N PHE A 74 2.63 -10.12 -10.88
CA PHE A 74 1.39 -9.44 -10.51
C PHE A 74 0.36 -10.43 -9.97
N LYS A 75 0.07 -11.50 -10.71
CA LYS A 75 -0.89 -12.54 -10.30
C LYS A 75 -0.48 -13.20 -8.98
N LYS A 76 0.80 -13.57 -8.86
CA LYS A 76 1.34 -14.18 -7.63
C LYS A 76 1.17 -13.25 -6.42
N VAL A 77 1.46 -11.96 -6.56
CA VAL A 77 1.27 -10.99 -5.47
C VAL A 77 -0.21 -10.85 -5.14
N ALA A 78 -1.10 -10.69 -6.13
CA ALA A 78 -2.53 -10.59 -5.89
C ALA A 78 -3.09 -11.82 -5.14
N GLU A 79 -2.70 -13.03 -5.53
CA GLU A 79 -3.10 -14.27 -4.86
C GLU A 79 -2.60 -14.35 -3.41
N LEU A 80 -1.32 -14.01 -3.18
CA LEU A 80 -0.72 -14.00 -1.84
C LEU A 80 -1.42 -12.99 -0.91
N GLU A 81 -1.69 -11.79 -1.42
CA GLU A 81 -2.35 -10.74 -0.67
C GLU A 81 -3.83 -11.06 -0.44
N LYS A 82 -4.51 -11.71 -1.40
CA LYS A 82 -5.87 -12.22 -1.23
C LYS A 82 -5.96 -13.28 -0.12
N ALA A 83 -5.01 -14.20 -0.08
CA ALA A 83 -4.97 -15.27 0.94
C ALA A 83 -4.74 -14.74 2.37
N SER A 84 -4.23 -13.51 2.51
CA SER A 84 -4.02 -12.87 3.83
C SER A 84 -5.31 -12.35 4.48
N ILE A 85 -6.42 -12.28 3.74
CA ILE A 85 -7.66 -11.66 4.21
C ILE A 85 -8.29 -12.51 5.31
N LYS A 86 -8.58 -11.88 6.45
CA LYS A 86 -9.36 -12.45 7.55
C LYS A 86 -10.65 -11.67 7.70
N TYR A 87 -11.65 -12.31 8.28
CA TYR A 87 -12.98 -11.73 8.44
C TYR A 87 -13.31 -11.51 9.92
N PRO A 88 -14.31 -10.65 10.23
CA PRO A 88 -14.76 -10.45 11.61
C PRO A 88 -15.17 -11.78 12.24
N SER A 89 -14.99 -11.90 13.55
CA SER A 89 -15.35 -13.11 14.31
C SER A 89 -16.81 -13.56 14.11
N TYR A 90 -17.72 -12.61 13.87
CA TYR A 90 -19.14 -12.88 13.63
C TYR A 90 -19.47 -13.24 12.17
N PHE A 91 -18.53 -13.15 11.23
CA PHE A 91 -18.78 -13.44 9.82
C PHE A 91 -18.84 -14.95 9.57
N LYS A 92 -19.97 -15.41 9.03
CA LYS A 92 -20.25 -16.84 8.75
C LYS A 92 -20.54 -17.12 7.28
N GLY A 93 -20.01 -16.28 6.38
CA GLY A 93 -20.19 -16.42 4.92
C GLY A 93 -21.32 -15.56 4.33
N ASP A 94 -22.18 -14.98 5.17
CA ASP A 94 -23.18 -13.99 4.74
C ASP A 94 -22.59 -12.58 4.83
N TRP A 95 -22.48 -11.90 3.70
CA TRP A 95 -21.96 -10.54 3.62
C TRP A 95 -22.90 -9.48 4.19
N MET A 96 -24.20 -9.73 4.20
CA MET A 96 -25.17 -8.77 4.74
C MET A 96 -24.99 -8.56 6.24
N VAL A 97 -24.39 -9.52 6.95
CA VAL A 97 -24.08 -9.39 8.39
C VAL A 97 -23.16 -8.21 8.70
N ILE A 98 -22.32 -7.78 7.74
CA ILE A 98 -21.48 -6.59 7.89
C ILE A 98 -22.35 -5.32 7.99
N MET A 99 -23.44 -5.27 7.24
CA MET A 99 -24.37 -4.14 7.30
C MET A 99 -25.27 -4.18 8.52
N GLU A 100 -25.56 -5.37 9.05
CA GLU A 100 -26.35 -5.55 10.28
C GLU A 100 -25.54 -5.21 11.54
N LYS A 101 -24.26 -5.61 11.59
CA LYS A 101 -23.44 -5.52 12.81
C LYS A 101 -22.40 -4.39 12.80
N GLY A 102 -22.10 -3.86 11.61
CA GLY A 102 -21.22 -2.70 11.47
C GLY A 102 -21.84 -1.44 12.07
N ASP A 103 -21.01 -0.57 12.60
CA ASP A 103 -21.44 0.74 13.10
C ASP A 103 -20.40 1.78 12.70
N TRP A 104 -20.82 2.69 11.84
CA TRP A 104 -19.93 3.70 11.30
C TRP A 104 -19.48 4.71 12.35
N LYS A 105 -20.28 4.91 13.41
CA LYS A 105 -19.96 5.84 14.49
C LYS A 105 -18.70 5.43 15.25
N ARG A 106 -18.40 4.13 15.29
CA ARG A 106 -17.18 3.59 15.94
C ARG A 106 -15.88 4.00 15.23
N VAL A 107 -15.96 4.36 13.94
CA VAL A 107 -14.78 4.64 13.10
C VAL A 107 -14.76 6.06 12.51
N GLU A 108 -15.79 6.87 12.73
CA GLU A 108 -15.86 8.25 12.22
C GLU A 108 -14.64 9.11 12.64
N GLY A 109 -14.23 9.03 13.90
CA GLY A 109 -13.02 9.73 14.35
C GLY A 109 -11.73 9.14 13.75
N LEU A 110 -11.73 7.86 13.41
CA LEU A 110 -10.56 7.13 12.93
C LEU A 110 -10.24 7.45 11.46
N VAL A 111 -11.26 7.68 10.63
CA VAL A 111 -11.07 8.02 9.21
C VAL A 111 -10.44 9.40 9.00
N LYS A 112 -10.62 10.31 9.97
CA LYS A 112 -10.05 11.67 9.97
C LYS A 112 -8.73 11.76 10.74
N SER A 113 -8.45 10.79 11.62
CA SER A 113 -7.23 10.77 12.43
C SER A 113 -6.03 10.30 11.64
N GLY A 114 -4.96 11.09 11.65
CA GLY A 114 -3.64 10.68 11.19
C GLY A 114 -2.78 9.97 12.25
N ARG A 115 -3.27 9.80 13.49
CA ARG A 115 -2.52 9.14 14.58
C ARG A 115 -2.59 7.62 14.47
N GLY A 116 -1.55 6.98 14.98
CA GLY A 116 -1.33 5.54 15.02
C GLY A 116 0.08 5.18 14.55
N PHE A 117 0.80 4.38 15.35
CA PHE A 117 2.13 3.84 15.03
C PHE A 117 3.25 4.85 14.79
N ARG A 118 3.12 6.13 15.19
CA ARG A 118 4.23 7.09 15.08
C ARG A 118 5.26 6.85 16.17
N ALA A 119 6.52 6.69 15.75
CA ALA A 119 7.68 6.60 16.62
C ALA A 119 8.61 7.80 16.39
N GLY A 120 9.16 8.36 17.47
CA GLY A 120 10.13 9.45 17.39
C GLY A 120 10.33 10.18 18.73
N LYS A 121 10.87 11.40 18.67
CA LYS A 121 10.98 12.28 19.85
C LYS A 121 9.97 13.44 19.87
N LEU A 122 9.46 13.83 18.69
CA LEU A 122 8.64 15.04 18.52
C LEU A 122 7.13 14.77 18.52
N GLN A 123 6.68 13.66 17.90
CA GLN A 123 5.26 13.33 17.74
C GLN A 123 5.05 11.81 17.82
N THR A 124 5.38 11.24 18.98
CA THR A 124 5.21 9.81 19.24
C THR A 124 3.79 9.53 19.69
N ASP A 125 3.16 8.55 19.08
CA ASP A 125 1.86 8.09 19.55
C ASP A 125 2.04 7.25 20.82
N PRO A 126 1.19 7.42 21.84
CA PRO A 126 1.20 6.53 23.00
C PRO A 126 0.96 5.08 22.59
N ASP A 127 1.50 4.12 23.36
CA ASP A 127 1.45 2.68 23.04
C ASP A 127 0.03 2.10 22.89
N ASN A 128 -0.98 2.78 23.44
CA ASN A 128 -2.39 2.38 23.33
C ASN A 128 -3.08 2.87 22.03
N VAL A 129 -2.45 3.74 21.24
CA VAL A 129 -2.99 4.22 19.96
C VAL A 129 -2.52 3.29 18.83
N LYS A 130 -3.28 2.21 18.62
CA LYS A 130 -2.94 1.14 17.67
C LYS A 130 -3.80 1.10 16.40
N ALA A 131 -4.76 1.99 16.26
CA ALA A 131 -5.63 2.03 15.08
C ALA A 131 -5.21 3.19 14.17
N PHE A 132 -4.95 2.90 12.90
CA PHE A 132 -4.58 3.90 11.89
C PHE A 132 -5.41 3.66 10.63
N ALA A 133 -6.35 4.56 10.33
CA ALA A 133 -7.08 4.55 9.06
C ALA A 133 -6.69 5.75 8.19
N ASN A 134 -6.86 6.98 8.69
CA ASN A 134 -6.45 8.23 8.01
C ASN A 134 -6.98 8.32 6.56
N CYS A 135 -8.17 7.79 6.30
CA CYS A 135 -8.75 7.68 4.96
C CYS A 135 -8.89 9.05 4.27
N GLN A 136 -9.22 10.09 5.05
CA GLN A 136 -9.41 11.45 4.55
C GLN A 136 -8.13 12.07 3.98
N ALA A 137 -6.95 11.60 4.37
CA ALA A 137 -5.68 12.07 3.79
C ALA A 137 -5.53 11.72 2.31
N CYS A 138 -6.20 10.66 1.84
CA CYS A 138 -6.12 10.21 0.45
C CYS A 138 -7.44 10.40 -0.32
N HIS A 139 -8.57 10.37 0.37
CA HIS A 139 -9.90 10.37 -0.24
C HIS A 139 -10.75 11.52 0.27
N MET A 140 -11.53 12.13 -0.64
CA MET A 140 -12.69 12.93 -0.24
C MET A 140 -13.80 12.00 0.24
N LEU A 141 -14.27 12.19 1.48
CA LEU A 141 -15.25 11.32 2.12
C LEU A 141 -16.65 11.92 2.12
N GLU A 142 -16.87 13.01 2.84
CA GLU A 142 -18.19 13.64 3.03
C GLU A 142 -18.33 14.90 2.16
N LYS A 143 -19.52 15.18 1.63
CA LYS A 143 -19.76 16.38 0.79
C LYS A 143 -19.50 17.69 1.54
N LYS A 144 -19.82 17.71 2.84
CA LYS A 144 -19.74 18.91 3.70
C LYS A 144 -18.33 19.17 4.22
N GLU A 145 -17.43 18.22 4.05
CA GLU A 145 -16.04 18.35 4.48
C GLU A 145 -15.28 19.22 3.48
N LEU A 146 -14.65 20.30 3.97
CA LEU A 146 -13.85 21.19 3.13
C LEU A 146 -12.46 20.63 2.84
N VAL A 147 -12.01 19.66 3.64
CA VAL A 147 -10.66 19.11 3.60
C VAL A 147 -10.70 17.61 3.30
N GLY A 148 -10.25 17.23 2.11
CA GLY A 148 -10.09 15.83 1.73
C GLY A 148 -8.98 15.64 0.72
N GLY A 149 -8.33 14.48 0.77
CA GLY A 149 -7.27 14.11 -0.16
C GLY A 149 -7.80 13.76 -1.55
N ASN A 150 -6.90 13.84 -2.53
CA ASN A 150 -7.16 13.50 -3.93
C ASN A 150 -6.16 12.47 -4.49
N PHE A 151 -5.38 11.83 -3.62
CA PHE A 151 -4.44 10.79 -4.02
C PHE A 151 -5.19 9.53 -4.48
N GLY A 152 -6.27 9.19 -3.76
CA GLY A 152 -7.24 8.18 -4.16
C GLY A 152 -8.49 8.81 -4.77
N PRO A 153 -9.35 8.01 -5.43
CA PRO A 153 -10.62 8.50 -5.95
C PRO A 153 -11.54 9.01 -4.84
N PRO A 154 -12.46 9.96 -5.11
CA PRO A 154 -13.45 10.37 -4.13
C PRO A 154 -14.32 9.17 -3.72
N LEU A 155 -14.65 9.10 -2.44
CA LEU A 155 -15.54 8.10 -1.85
C LEU A 155 -16.87 8.70 -1.41
N THR A 156 -17.10 9.99 -1.67
CA THR A 156 -18.39 10.64 -1.47
C THR A 156 -19.49 9.93 -2.25
N ASN A 157 -20.64 9.71 -1.61
CA ASN A 157 -21.77 8.94 -2.16
C ASN A 157 -21.41 7.48 -2.54
N TYR A 158 -20.41 6.86 -1.91
CA TYR A 158 -19.98 5.49 -2.27
C TYR A 158 -21.14 4.49 -2.24
N GLY A 159 -21.94 4.46 -1.18
CA GLY A 159 -23.11 3.60 -1.05
C GLY A 159 -24.24 3.99 -2.00
N LYS A 160 -24.51 5.29 -2.15
CA LYS A 160 -25.50 5.83 -3.10
C LYS A 160 -25.20 5.42 -4.56
N THR A 161 -23.92 5.36 -4.95
CA THR A 161 -23.51 5.09 -6.34
C THR A 161 -23.35 3.60 -6.65
N ARG A 162 -22.99 2.77 -5.66
CA ARG A 162 -22.76 1.33 -5.86
C ARG A 162 -23.90 0.44 -5.40
N GLY A 163 -24.79 0.93 -4.54
CA GLY A 163 -25.80 0.13 -3.87
C GLY A 163 -25.23 -0.75 -2.75
N ILE A 164 -26.11 -1.47 -2.07
CA ILE A 164 -25.78 -2.34 -0.93
C ILE A 164 -26.13 -3.77 -1.33
N THR A 165 -25.16 -4.47 -1.92
CA THR A 165 -25.28 -5.89 -2.29
C THR A 165 -24.14 -6.69 -1.66
N PRO A 166 -24.31 -8.01 -1.48
CA PRO A 166 -23.25 -8.89 -0.97
C PRO A 166 -21.91 -8.73 -1.72
N GLU A 167 -21.95 -8.56 -3.03
CA GLU A 167 -20.77 -8.41 -3.89
C GLU A 167 -20.06 -7.08 -3.64
N VAL A 168 -20.83 -5.99 -3.50
CA VAL A 168 -20.28 -4.67 -3.17
C VAL A 168 -19.65 -4.71 -1.78
N ILE A 169 -20.37 -5.23 -0.77
CA ILE A 169 -19.86 -5.35 0.60
C ILE A 169 -18.56 -6.16 0.62
N LYS A 170 -18.53 -7.31 -0.06
CA LYS A 170 -17.34 -8.15 -0.20
C LYS A 170 -16.18 -7.38 -0.80
N TYR A 171 -16.38 -6.75 -1.95
CA TYR A 171 -15.35 -5.99 -2.63
C TYR A 171 -14.82 -4.87 -1.75
N THR A 172 -15.70 -4.08 -1.13
CA THR A 172 -15.32 -2.97 -0.25
C THR A 172 -14.54 -3.47 0.96
N TYR A 173 -15.00 -4.53 1.62
CA TYR A 173 -14.30 -5.13 2.76
C TYR A 173 -12.89 -5.57 2.38
N GLU A 174 -12.78 -6.37 1.33
CA GLU A 174 -11.50 -6.93 0.91
C GLU A 174 -10.55 -5.86 0.38
N LYS A 175 -11.06 -4.81 -0.28
CA LYS A 175 -10.26 -3.68 -0.76
C LYS A 175 -9.68 -2.86 0.40
N ILE A 176 -10.43 -2.67 1.49
CA ILE A 176 -9.94 -2.01 2.69
C ILE A 176 -8.98 -2.92 3.46
N TYR A 177 -9.32 -4.21 3.60
CA TYR A 177 -8.50 -5.16 4.35
C TYR A 177 -7.12 -5.32 3.71
N ASN A 178 -7.08 -5.56 2.41
CA ASN A 178 -5.85 -5.66 1.65
C ASN A 178 -6.06 -5.19 0.21
N SER A 179 -5.76 -3.92 -0.04
CA SER A 179 -5.90 -3.27 -1.34
C SER A 179 -5.11 -3.95 -2.46
N TRP A 180 -4.01 -4.64 -2.12
CA TRP A 180 -3.09 -5.33 -3.03
C TRP A 180 -3.65 -6.66 -3.55
N ALA A 181 -4.69 -7.21 -2.92
CA ALA A 181 -5.42 -8.36 -3.44
C ALA A 181 -6.10 -8.06 -4.79
N TYR A 182 -6.37 -6.78 -5.07
CA TYR A 182 -6.98 -6.32 -6.32
C TYR A 182 -6.03 -5.50 -7.18
N VAL A 183 -5.19 -4.68 -6.53
CA VAL A 183 -4.24 -3.80 -7.21
C VAL A 183 -2.90 -3.95 -6.49
N PRO A 184 -2.10 -4.98 -6.80
CA PRO A 184 -0.73 -5.14 -6.34
C PRO A 184 0.05 -3.81 -6.41
N CYS A 185 0.82 -3.53 -5.37
CA CYS A 185 1.59 -2.29 -5.21
C CYS A 185 0.77 -0.99 -5.16
N SER A 186 -0.54 -1.08 -4.86
CA SER A 186 -1.35 0.12 -4.59
C SER A 186 -0.76 0.93 -3.43
N SER A 187 -0.80 2.26 -3.51
CA SER A 187 -0.37 3.09 -2.38
C SER A 187 -1.35 3.06 -1.19
N MET A 188 -2.57 2.54 -1.37
CA MET A 188 -3.51 2.34 -0.26
C MET A 188 -2.95 1.27 0.69
N PRO A 189 -2.80 1.55 2.00
CA PRO A 189 -2.23 0.60 2.95
C PRO A 189 -3.00 -0.73 3.01
N ARG A 190 -2.29 -1.81 3.34
CA ARG A 190 -2.88 -3.13 3.59
C ARG A 190 -3.33 -3.24 5.05
N TYR A 191 -4.39 -2.52 5.39
CA TYR A 191 -4.76 -2.26 6.78
C TYR A 191 -4.93 -3.52 7.64
N GLY A 192 -5.68 -4.50 7.15
CA GLY A 192 -5.97 -5.71 7.92
C GLY A 192 -4.78 -6.67 7.98
N SER A 193 -4.11 -6.92 6.86
CA SER A 193 -2.98 -7.87 6.81
C SER A 193 -1.73 -7.36 7.53
N LYS A 194 -1.62 -6.04 7.74
CA LYS A 194 -0.57 -5.41 8.56
C LYS A 194 -1.00 -5.11 9.99
N GLY A 195 -2.21 -5.49 10.38
CA GLY A 195 -2.70 -5.29 11.75
C GLY A 195 -2.86 -3.83 12.14
N LEU A 196 -3.01 -2.93 11.16
CA LEU A 196 -3.29 -1.51 11.40
C LEU A 196 -4.74 -1.27 11.83
N LEU A 197 -5.64 -2.16 11.39
CA LEU A 197 -7.05 -2.22 11.76
C LEU A 197 -7.47 -3.67 12.00
N SER A 198 -8.34 -3.89 12.98
CA SER A 198 -8.95 -5.21 13.19
C SER A 198 -9.97 -5.53 12.09
N PRO A 199 -10.29 -6.82 11.86
CA PRO A 199 -11.36 -7.21 10.95
C PRO A 199 -12.70 -6.51 11.24
N GLU A 200 -13.05 -6.31 12.52
CA GLU A 200 -14.25 -5.60 12.97
C GLU A 200 -14.21 -4.11 12.63
N GLN A 201 -13.09 -3.43 12.84
CA GLN A 201 -12.94 -2.01 12.45
C GLN A 201 -13.08 -1.84 10.94
N ILE A 202 -12.59 -2.80 10.16
CA ILE A 202 -12.75 -2.79 8.69
C ILE A 202 -14.22 -2.98 8.32
N ALA A 203 -14.96 -3.85 9.01
CA ALA A 203 -16.40 -3.99 8.80
C ALA A 203 -17.16 -2.68 9.12
N ASP A 204 -16.77 -1.97 10.17
CA ASP A 204 -17.32 -0.66 10.51
C ASP A 204 -17.03 0.39 9.42
N LEU A 205 -15.84 0.35 8.80
CA LEU A 205 -15.50 1.21 7.66
C LEU A 205 -16.33 0.86 6.41
N VAL A 206 -16.60 -0.43 6.16
CA VAL A 206 -17.51 -0.84 5.07
C VAL A 206 -18.91 -0.28 5.32
N HIS A 207 -19.41 -0.40 6.56
CA HIS A 207 -20.68 0.17 6.94
C HIS A 207 -20.68 1.71 6.80
N TYR A 208 -19.58 2.40 7.12
CA TYR A 208 -19.44 3.85 6.91
C TYR A 208 -19.50 4.24 5.43
N LEU A 209 -18.93 3.46 4.52
CA LEU A 209 -19.00 3.75 3.09
C LEU A 209 -20.38 3.44 2.49
N LEU A 210 -21.07 2.40 2.97
CA LEU A 210 -22.29 1.87 2.33
C LEU A 210 -23.59 2.31 3.00
N SER A 211 -23.60 2.54 4.31
CA SER A 211 -24.81 2.84 5.06
C SER A 211 -25.47 4.14 4.56
N PRO A 212 -26.79 4.16 4.29
CA PRO A 212 -27.51 5.38 3.93
C PRO A 212 -27.46 6.43 5.04
N GLU A 213 -27.31 5.99 6.29
CA GLU A 213 -27.26 6.87 7.47
C GLU A 213 -25.90 7.52 7.70
N SER A 214 -24.86 7.03 7.02
CA SER A 214 -23.51 7.59 7.09
C SER A 214 -23.46 8.99 6.49
N PRO A 215 -22.69 9.93 7.06
CA PRO A 215 -22.50 11.26 6.48
C PRO A 215 -21.88 11.22 5.07
N ILE A 216 -21.19 10.14 4.68
CA ILE A 216 -20.67 9.94 3.31
C ILE A 216 -21.80 9.90 2.26
N ASN A 217 -22.96 9.36 2.64
CA ASN A 217 -24.10 9.15 1.76
C ASN A 217 -25.24 10.15 2.03
N LYS A 218 -25.08 11.06 2.99
CA LYS A 218 -26.05 12.15 3.22
C LYS A 218 -25.73 13.35 2.33
N ASP A 219 -26.75 14.18 2.10
CA ASP A 219 -26.63 15.42 1.34
C ASP A 219 -26.19 16.59 2.24
#